data_AF-C7LXB8-F1
#
_entry.id   AF-C7LXB8-F1
#
_cell.length_a   1.000
_cell.length_b   1.000
_cell.length_c   1.000
_cell.angle_alpha   90.00
_cell.angle_beta   90.00
_cell.angle_gamma   90.00
#
_symmetry.space_group_name_H-M   'P 1'
#
loop_
_entity.id
_entity.type
_entity.pdbx_description
1 polymer ?
#
loop_
_entity_poly.entity_id
_entity_poly.type
_entity_poly.pdbx_seq_one_letter_code
_entity_poly.pdbx_strand_id
1 'polypeptide(L)'
;MYLTAMTHRDELFDLTMRWMNDDFHPEDGETLTRIFVYESAISALIIERVLRLLGKFRDAPLNARRVRFKHELRENILAHLGVHTSRVDELTQNFRDNPTYFFPFLPVDALVITDDATRLMALGRVKRMARVAEKVSFRLVEALFKEIQAKARSFAQQRAAQAGVPLDAFVSSDEAMQDDFVQAEEAVAHSFKDKTIHIGAEALTINDILGFKIIAPQETLDRLPSILGGEPGVNVAEIQEHSGNYNAVNLLLDLELPPADTLAARLRDMDWSMAGQRGLDPDDVQLNIGNYVMEGAGSVRIELILTTPEELMEAEFGRSIHELRILRLRQRQAYCGPLGQNAGYLIEYMLTLAASPTVRIPEIPVKMYGRYLPEEIEALKSALRGNAFDEGLLGTFCMRQGTCETTGDD
;
A
#
# COMPACT_ATOMS: atom_id res chain seq x y z
N MET A 1 -2.50 1.39 10.12
CA MET A 1 -2.87 1.20 8.70
C MET A 1 -3.97 0.16 8.66
N TYR A 2 -5.06 0.40 7.92
CA TYR A 2 -6.20 -0.51 7.89
C TYR A 2 -6.31 -1.14 6.50
N LEU A 3 -5.87 -2.39 6.35
CA LEU A 3 -5.75 -3.07 5.06
C LEU A 3 -6.90 -4.07 4.90
N THR A 4 -7.93 -3.73 4.14
CA THR A 4 -9.18 -4.52 4.15
C THR A 4 -9.06 -5.90 3.52
N ALA A 5 -8.02 -6.13 2.72
CA ALA A 5 -7.70 -7.43 2.14
C ALA A 5 -7.08 -8.41 3.17
N MET A 6 -6.84 -7.96 4.41
CA MET A 6 -6.25 -8.74 5.50
C MET A 6 -7.30 -9.12 6.56
N THR A 7 -7.11 -10.28 7.18
CA THR A 7 -7.96 -10.77 8.27
C THR A 7 -7.63 -10.11 9.61
N HIS A 8 -6.37 -9.76 9.86
CA HIS A 8 -5.90 -9.08 11.08
C HIS A 8 -5.71 -7.56 10.89
N ARG A 9 -6.60 -6.96 10.08
CA ARG A 9 -6.56 -5.53 9.77
C ARG A 9 -6.75 -4.62 10.99
N ASP A 10 -7.50 -5.07 11.99
CA ASP A 10 -7.72 -4.33 13.24
C ASP A 10 -6.44 -4.35 14.09
N GLU A 11 -5.83 -5.52 14.29
CA GLU A 11 -4.54 -5.67 14.99
C GLU A 11 -3.42 -4.83 14.32
N LEU A 12 -3.33 -4.88 12.98
CA LEU A 12 -2.37 -4.08 12.21
C LEU A 12 -2.62 -2.57 12.37
N PHE A 13 -3.89 -2.18 12.43
CA PHE A 13 -4.28 -0.79 12.62
C PHE A 13 -3.88 -0.30 14.01
N ASP A 14 -4.20 -1.06 15.05
CA ASP A 14 -3.87 -0.75 16.44
C ASP A 14 -2.35 -0.64 16.65
N LEU A 15 -1.59 -1.61 16.11
CA LEU A 15 -0.14 -1.57 16.11
C LEU A 15 0.42 -0.29 15.47
N THR A 16 -0.15 0.12 14.33
CA THR A 16 0.27 1.36 13.66
C THR A 16 -0.05 2.59 14.51
N MET A 17 -1.23 2.64 15.13
CA MET A 17 -1.63 3.76 15.99
C MET A 17 -0.77 3.87 17.25
N ARG A 18 -0.38 2.72 17.82
CA ARG A 18 0.60 2.68 18.92
C ARG A 18 1.95 3.24 18.48
N TRP A 19 2.47 2.80 17.35
CA TRP A 19 3.76 3.28 16.84
C TRP A 19 3.77 4.78 16.54
N MET A 20 2.68 5.28 15.97
CA MET A 20 2.50 6.72 15.76
C MET A 20 2.52 7.54 17.05
N ASN A 21 1.98 6.98 18.14
CA ASN A 21 1.95 7.59 19.47
C ASN A 21 3.17 7.21 20.34
N ASP A 22 4.27 6.76 19.73
CA ASP A 22 5.49 6.35 20.45
C ASP A 22 5.22 5.31 21.57
N ASP A 23 4.31 4.37 21.32
CA ASP A 23 3.92 3.32 22.25
C ASP A 23 4.47 1.96 21.80
N PHE A 24 5.77 1.77 22.04
CA PHE A 24 6.52 0.60 21.61
C PHE A 24 6.41 -0.58 22.58
N HIS A 25 6.16 -1.77 22.05
CA HIS A 25 6.35 -3.04 22.75
C HIS A 25 7.41 -3.91 22.07
N PRO A 26 8.22 -4.69 22.82
CA PRO A 26 9.32 -5.50 22.25
C PRO A 26 8.89 -6.56 21.21
N GLU A 27 7.61 -6.94 21.21
CA GLU A 27 6.98 -7.96 20.37
C GLU A 27 6.34 -7.37 19.11
N ASP A 28 6.37 -6.04 18.96
CA ASP A 28 5.72 -5.34 17.85
C ASP A 28 6.28 -5.74 16.49
N GLY A 29 7.61 -5.87 16.37
CA GLY A 29 8.24 -6.28 15.12
C GLY A 29 7.90 -7.72 14.73
N GLU A 30 7.75 -8.59 15.73
CA GLU A 30 7.33 -9.99 15.53
C GLU A 30 5.86 -10.04 15.11
N THR A 31 4.99 -9.32 15.81
CA THR A 31 3.56 -9.19 15.50
C THR A 31 3.34 -8.65 14.08
N LEU A 32 4.03 -7.58 13.72
CA LEU A 32 3.97 -6.98 12.39
C LEU A 32 4.36 -7.99 11.31
N THR A 33 5.52 -8.64 11.47
CA THR A 33 6.04 -9.60 10.51
C THR A 33 5.12 -10.81 10.39
N ARG A 34 4.62 -11.32 11.52
CA ARG A 34 3.68 -12.44 11.59
C ARG A 34 2.43 -12.15 10.77
N ILE A 35 1.81 -10.98 10.96
CA ILE A 35 0.63 -10.56 10.17
C ILE A 35 0.97 -10.64 8.68
N PHE A 36 2.04 -9.98 8.21
CA PHE A 36 2.35 -9.98 6.77
C PHE A 36 2.73 -11.35 6.20
N VAL A 37 3.28 -12.26 7.00
CA VAL A 37 3.60 -13.63 6.57
C VAL A 37 2.32 -14.44 6.35
N TYR A 38 1.42 -14.49 7.34
CA TYR A 38 0.16 -15.19 7.19
C TYR A 38 -0.75 -14.59 6.12
N GLU A 39 -0.88 -13.27 6.09
CA GLU A 39 -1.74 -12.57 5.13
C GLU A 39 -1.27 -12.77 3.68
N SER A 40 0.03 -12.99 3.46
CA SER A 40 0.56 -13.36 2.15
C SER A 40 0.05 -14.74 1.70
N ALA A 41 0.00 -15.71 2.62
CA ALA A 41 -0.52 -17.05 2.36
C ALA A 41 -2.04 -17.03 2.14
N ILE A 42 -2.78 -16.29 2.97
CA ILE A 42 -4.24 -16.10 2.82
C ILE A 42 -4.56 -15.39 1.49
N SER A 43 -3.78 -14.38 1.10
CA SER A 43 -3.91 -13.69 -0.19
C SER A 43 -3.78 -14.65 -1.38
N ALA A 44 -2.88 -15.64 -1.32
CA ALA A 44 -2.77 -16.66 -2.36
C ALA A 44 -4.05 -17.49 -2.50
N LEU A 45 -4.69 -17.85 -1.37
CA LEU A 45 -5.96 -18.58 -1.35
C LEU A 45 -7.13 -17.73 -1.87
N ILE A 46 -7.13 -16.43 -1.56
CA ILE A 46 -8.12 -15.49 -2.10
C ILE A 46 -7.97 -15.38 -3.61
N ILE A 47 -6.74 -15.26 -4.12
CA ILE A 47 -6.47 -15.23 -5.57
C ILE A 47 -7.02 -16.48 -6.25
N GLU A 48 -6.77 -17.67 -5.71
CA GLU A 48 -7.32 -18.92 -6.27
C GLU A 48 -8.85 -18.93 -6.26
N ARG A 49 -9.49 -18.44 -5.19
CA ARG A 49 -10.95 -18.32 -5.13
C ARG A 49 -11.48 -17.38 -6.22
N VAL A 50 -10.83 -16.24 -6.43
CA VAL A 50 -11.22 -15.29 -7.47
C VAL A 50 -11.03 -15.91 -8.86
N LEU A 51 -9.93 -16.64 -9.10
CA LEU A 51 -9.72 -17.35 -10.37
C LEU A 51 -10.83 -18.38 -10.63
N ARG A 52 -11.26 -19.14 -9.61
CA ARG A 52 -12.40 -20.06 -9.73
C ARG A 52 -13.70 -19.33 -10.03
N LEU A 53 -13.96 -18.20 -9.38
CA LEU A 53 -15.13 -17.36 -9.62
C LEU A 53 -15.16 -16.83 -11.06
N LEU A 54 -14.03 -16.31 -11.54
CA LEU A 54 -13.89 -15.80 -12.91
C LEU A 54 -14.01 -16.94 -13.93
N GLY A 55 -13.49 -18.13 -13.64
CA GLY A 55 -13.61 -19.31 -14.50
C GLY A 55 -15.06 -19.75 -14.68
N LYS A 56 -15.85 -19.77 -13.58
CA LYS A 56 -17.29 -20.03 -13.65
C LYS A 56 -18.02 -18.99 -14.52
N PHE A 57 -17.69 -17.71 -14.36
CA PHE A 57 -18.32 -16.63 -15.12
C PHE A 57 -18.08 -16.74 -16.63
N ARG A 58 -16.94 -17.32 -17.03
CA ARG A 58 -16.51 -17.44 -18.43
C ARG A 58 -16.74 -18.81 -19.03
N ASP A 59 -17.26 -19.76 -18.26
CA ASP A 59 -17.40 -21.17 -18.62
C ASP A 59 -16.11 -21.73 -19.25
N ALA A 60 -14.96 -21.36 -18.67
CA ALA A 60 -13.64 -21.71 -19.18
C ALA A 60 -12.63 -21.82 -18.03
N PRO A 61 -11.70 -22.79 -18.08
CA PRO A 61 -10.57 -22.80 -17.17
C PRO A 61 -9.67 -21.59 -17.45
N LEU A 62 -9.06 -21.07 -16.37
CA LEU A 62 -8.19 -19.91 -16.43
C LEU A 62 -6.76 -20.28 -16.08
N ASN A 63 -5.84 -19.76 -16.87
CA ASN A 63 -4.41 -19.85 -16.66
C ASN A 63 -3.92 -18.51 -16.09
N ALA A 64 -3.16 -18.56 -14.99
CA ALA A 64 -2.62 -17.36 -14.36
C ALA A 64 -1.09 -17.41 -14.37
N ARG A 65 -0.46 -16.37 -14.92
CA ARG A 65 1.00 -16.24 -14.98
C ARG A 65 1.44 -14.97 -14.26
N ARG A 66 2.40 -15.11 -13.35
CA ARG A 66 2.99 -13.97 -12.63
C ARG A 66 3.95 -13.20 -13.53
N VAL A 67 3.84 -11.88 -13.52
CA VAL A 67 4.73 -10.94 -14.19
C VAL A 67 5.30 -9.94 -13.18
N ARG A 68 6.57 -9.55 -13.36
CA ARG A 68 7.31 -8.75 -12.36
C ARG A 68 7.65 -7.34 -12.80
N PHE A 69 7.48 -7.03 -14.09
CA PHE A 69 7.78 -5.70 -14.63
C PHE A 69 6.64 -5.17 -15.49
N LYS A 70 6.49 -3.84 -15.53
CA LYS A 70 5.45 -3.21 -16.34
C LYS A 70 5.62 -3.45 -17.83
N HIS A 71 6.85 -3.50 -18.32
CA HIS A 71 7.10 -3.85 -19.73
C HIS A 71 6.56 -5.24 -20.05
N GLU A 72 6.91 -6.25 -19.25
CA GLU A 72 6.41 -7.62 -19.41
C GLU A 72 4.88 -7.67 -19.40
N LEU A 73 4.23 -6.98 -18.46
CA LEU A 73 2.78 -6.89 -18.43
C LEU A 73 2.20 -6.31 -19.72
N ARG A 74 2.77 -5.20 -20.22
CA ARG A 74 2.32 -4.53 -21.44
C ARG A 74 2.46 -5.42 -22.67
N GLU A 75 3.59 -6.11 -22.82
CA GLU A 75 3.79 -7.09 -23.90
C GLU A 75 2.73 -8.20 -23.85
N ASN A 76 2.40 -8.69 -22.66
CA ASN A 76 1.35 -9.71 -22.51
C ASN A 76 -0.05 -9.19 -22.84
N ILE A 77 -0.34 -7.93 -22.52
CA ILE A 77 -1.60 -7.31 -22.93
C ILE A 77 -1.68 -7.30 -24.47
N LEU A 78 -0.66 -6.80 -25.15
CA LEU A 78 -0.64 -6.73 -26.61
C LEU A 78 -0.72 -8.10 -27.27
N ALA A 79 -0.08 -9.12 -26.70
CA ALA A 79 -0.10 -10.49 -27.24
C ALA A 79 -1.46 -11.18 -27.11
N HIS A 80 -2.25 -10.85 -26.08
CA HIS A 80 -3.44 -11.64 -25.69
C HIS A 80 -4.76 -10.88 -25.78
N LEU A 81 -4.78 -9.57 -26.03
CA LEU A 81 -6.01 -8.77 -26.07
C LEU A 81 -6.95 -9.15 -27.22
N GLY A 82 -6.38 -9.46 -28.39
CA GLY A 82 -7.13 -9.93 -29.57
C GLY A 82 -8.06 -8.91 -30.24
N VAL A 83 -8.08 -7.66 -29.79
CA VAL A 83 -8.89 -6.58 -30.36
C VAL A 83 -8.04 -5.67 -31.24
N HIS A 84 -8.51 -5.40 -32.46
CA HIS A 84 -7.85 -4.52 -33.43
C HIS A 84 -8.81 -3.39 -33.84
N THR A 85 -8.45 -2.18 -33.49
CA THR A 85 -9.09 -0.94 -33.95
C THR A 85 -7.99 0.04 -34.34
N SER A 86 -8.30 1.03 -35.16
CA SER A 86 -7.32 2.06 -35.56
C SER A 86 -6.63 2.70 -34.37
N ARG A 87 -7.37 2.94 -33.29
CA ARG A 87 -6.85 3.51 -32.05
C ARG A 87 -5.96 2.54 -31.29
N VAL A 88 -6.34 1.27 -31.18
CA VAL A 88 -5.53 0.24 -30.51
C VAL A 88 -4.21 0.00 -31.25
N ASP A 89 -4.26 -0.01 -32.58
CA ASP A 89 -3.07 -0.18 -33.42
C ASP A 89 -2.13 1.03 -33.29
N GLU A 90 -2.67 2.26 -33.25
CA GLU A 90 -1.90 3.48 -32.97
C GLU A 90 -1.18 3.42 -31.61
N LEU A 91 -1.90 3.07 -30.54
CA LEU A 91 -1.32 2.94 -29.20
C LEU A 91 -0.23 1.87 -29.13
N THR A 92 -0.45 0.75 -29.83
CA THR A 92 0.53 -0.33 -29.96
C THR A 92 1.78 0.16 -30.67
N GLN A 93 1.65 0.91 -31.76
CA GLN A 93 2.78 1.45 -32.50
C GLN A 93 3.56 2.47 -31.66
N ASN A 94 2.87 3.38 -30.96
CA ASN A 94 3.51 4.35 -30.06
C ASN A 94 4.36 3.67 -28.98
N PHE A 95 3.87 2.56 -28.42
CA PHE A 95 4.62 1.77 -27.44
C PHE A 95 5.85 1.10 -28.04
N ARG A 96 5.74 0.54 -29.25
CA ARG A 96 6.87 -0.08 -29.96
C ARG A 96 7.93 0.95 -30.35
N ASP A 97 7.52 2.14 -30.75
CA ASP A 97 8.43 3.21 -31.17
C ASP A 97 9.18 3.84 -29.99
N ASN A 98 8.55 3.89 -28.81
CA ASN A 98 9.16 4.49 -27.61
C ASN A 98 8.77 3.75 -26.31
N PRO A 99 9.28 2.53 -26.07
CA PRO A 99 8.90 1.75 -24.90
C PRO A 99 9.34 2.39 -23.57
N THR A 100 10.38 3.24 -23.57
CA THR A 100 10.89 3.89 -22.34
C THR A 100 9.93 4.93 -21.78
N TYR A 101 9.08 5.53 -22.61
CA TYR A 101 7.99 6.40 -22.16
C TYR A 101 6.98 5.66 -21.25
N PHE A 102 6.91 4.34 -21.39
CA PHE A 102 5.95 3.48 -20.70
C PHE A 102 6.60 2.72 -19.53
N PHE A 103 7.42 3.41 -18.73
CA PHE A 103 7.91 2.93 -17.42
C PHE A 103 8.39 1.46 -17.41
N PRO A 104 9.26 1.03 -18.35
CA PRO A 104 9.50 -0.39 -18.59
C PRO A 104 10.13 -1.11 -17.39
N PHE A 105 10.94 -0.40 -16.62
CA PHE A 105 11.64 -0.92 -15.44
C PHE A 105 10.84 -0.84 -14.15
N LEU A 106 9.61 -0.30 -14.17
CA LEU A 106 8.78 -0.21 -12.97
C LEU A 106 8.40 -1.63 -12.52
N PRO A 107 8.82 -2.08 -11.32
CA PRO A 107 8.46 -3.40 -10.87
C PRO A 107 6.98 -3.45 -10.49
N VAL A 108 6.38 -4.61 -10.70
CA VAL A 108 4.98 -4.92 -10.36
C VAL A 108 4.90 -6.31 -9.76
N ASP A 109 3.76 -6.61 -9.15
CA ASP A 109 3.41 -7.97 -8.77
C ASP A 109 2.01 -8.24 -9.30
N ALA A 110 1.96 -8.70 -10.55
CA ALA A 110 0.74 -8.86 -11.30
C ALA A 110 0.58 -10.27 -11.84
N LEU A 111 -0.66 -10.66 -12.07
CA LEU A 111 -1.05 -11.90 -12.72
C LEU A 111 -1.68 -11.54 -14.06
N VAL A 112 -1.18 -12.12 -15.13
CA VAL A 112 -1.84 -12.15 -16.43
C VAL A 112 -2.71 -13.39 -16.45
N ILE A 113 -4.02 -13.20 -16.64
CA ILE A 113 -5.00 -14.28 -16.57
C ILE A 113 -5.62 -14.47 -17.95
N THR A 114 -5.41 -15.64 -18.55
CA THR A 114 -5.92 -16.00 -19.88
C THR A 114 -6.82 -17.23 -19.82
N ASP A 115 -7.66 -17.40 -20.84
CA ASP A 115 -8.37 -18.66 -21.06
C ASP A 115 -7.50 -19.67 -21.85
N ASP A 116 -8.07 -20.83 -22.18
CA ASP A 116 -7.40 -21.88 -23.00
C ASP A 116 -7.11 -21.44 -24.44
N ALA A 117 -7.87 -20.48 -24.96
CA ALA A 117 -7.61 -19.85 -26.26
C ALA A 117 -6.54 -18.76 -26.16
N THR A 118 -5.88 -18.62 -25.01
CA THR A 118 -4.87 -17.60 -24.70
C THR A 118 -5.39 -16.16 -24.79
N ARG A 119 -6.71 -15.96 -24.69
CA ARG A 119 -7.31 -14.62 -24.68
C ARG A 119 -7.19 -14.01 -23.29
N LEU A 120 -6.90 -12.73 -23.23
CA LEU A 120 -6.77 -11.99 -21.98
C LEU A 120 -8.14 -11.81 -21.31
N MET A 121 -8.31 -12.39 -20.12
CA MET A 121 -9.58 -12.38 -19.39
C MET A 121 -9.55 -11.39 -18.23
N ALA A 122 -8.42 -11.32 -17.53
CA ALA A 122 -8.24 -10.43 -16.40
C ALA A 122 -6.76 -10.14 -16.13
N LEU A 123 -6.51 -9.11 -15.32
CA LEU A 123 -5.22 -8.84 -14.70
C LEU A 123 -5.40 -8.83 -13.19
N GLY A 124 -4.71 -9.72 -12.47
CA GLY A 124 -4.64 -9.67 -11.01
C GLY A 124 -3.47 -8.81 -10.55
N ARG A 125 -3.55 -8.23 -9.35
CA ARG A 125 -2.45 -7.47 -8.74
C ARG A 125 -2.46 -7.61 -7.23
N VAL A 126 -1.28 -7.80 -6.67
CA VAL A 126 -0.99 -7.54 -5.26
C VAL A 126 -0.16 -6.27 -5.18
N LYS A 127 -0.55 -5.30 -4.35
CA LYS A 127 0.27 -4.11 -4.14
C LYS A 127 1.53 -4.48 -3.38
N ARG A 128 2.67 -4.16 -3.98
CA ARG A 128 3.98 -4.22 -3.30
C ARG A 128 3.97 -3.31 -2.07
N MET A 129 4.66 -3.72 -1.01
CA MET A 129 4.77 -2.99 0.26
C MET A 129 5.14 -1.51 0.06
N ALA A 130 6.11 -1.17 -0.78
CA ALA A 130 6.45 0.23 -1.07
C ALA A 130 5.26 1.06 -1.59
N ARG A 131 4.37 0.46 -2.41
CA ARG A 131 3.16 1.13 -2.89
C ARG A 131 2.07 1.19 -1.82
N VAL A 132 2.04 0.23 -0.90
CA VAL A 132 1.16 0.27 0.29
C VAL A 132 1.60 1.39 1.21
N ALA A 133 2.91 1.50 1.52
CA ALA A 133 3.47 2.60 2.29
C ALA A 133 3.05 3.93 1.70
N GLU A 134 3.37 4.19 0.43
CA GLU A 134 3.00 5.45 -0.23
C GLU A 134 1.52 5.80 -0.10
N LYS A 135 0.62 4.81 -0.24
CA LYS A 135 -0.82 5.03 -0.13
C LYS A 135 -1.27 5.34 1.30
N VAL A 136 -0.77 4.59 2.27
CA VAL A 136 -1.07 4.81 3.68
C VAL A 136 -0.53 6.17 4.11
N SER A 137 0.71 6.50 3.73
CA SER A 137 1.34 7.79 3.99
C SER A 137 0.52 8.93 3.39
N PHE A 138 0.05 8.80 2.15
CA PHE A 138 -0.80 9.83 1.53
C PHE A 138 -2.08 10.08 2.33
N ARG A 139 -2.80 9.01 2.70
CA ARG A 139 -4.02 9.12 3.52
C ARG A 139 -3.75 9.68 4.91
N LEU A 140 -2.64 9.28 5.53
CA LEU A 140 -2.23 9.78 6.82
C LEU A 140 -1.89 11.27 6.77
N VAL A 141 -1.18 11.72 5.73
CA VAL A 141 -0.89 13.14 5.50
C VAL A 141 -2.19 13.94 5.34
N GLU A 142 -3.19 13.42 4.63
CA GLU A 142 -4.51 14.05 4.53
C GLU A 142 -5.24 14.12 5.88
N ALA A 143 -5.18 13.06 6.69
CA ALA A 143 -5.77 13.05 8.03
C ALA A 143 -5.07 14.06 8.95
N LEU A 144 -3.74 14.06 8.97
CA LEU A 144 -2.93 15.02 9.72
C LEU A 144 -3.22 16.46 9.31
N PHE A 145 -3.34 16.71 8.01
CA PHE A 145 -3.65 18.04 7.52
C PHE A 145 -5.01 18.54 8.02
N LYS A 146 -6.03 17.67 8.08
CA LYS A 146 -7.33 18.02 8.67
C LYS A 146 -7.22 18.36 10.15
N GLU A 147 -6.43 17.61 10.92
CA GLU A 147 -6.17 17.90 12.34
C GLU A 147 -5.46 19.24 12.53
N ILE A 148 -4.42 19.52 11.73
CA ILE A 148 -3.70 20.80 11.77
C ILE A 148 -4.64 21.95 11.39
N GLN A 149 -5.45 21.79 10.34
CA GLN A 149 -6.44 22.80 9.94
C GLN A 149 -7.48 23.06 11.02
N ALA A 150 -7.98 22.01 11.68
CA ALA A 150 -8.92 22.15 12.79
C ALA A 150 -8.30 22.93 13.96
N LYS A 151 -7.03 22.63 14.30
CA LYS A 151 -6.29 23.32 15.36
C LYS A 151 -5.97 24.78 15.00
N ALA A 152 -5.51 25.04 13.77
CA ALA A 152 -5.26 26.39 13.28
C ALA A 152 -6.55 27.24 13.28
N ARG A 153 -7.69 26.64 12.90
CA ARG A 153 -8.99 27.31 12.98
C ARG A 153 -9.37 27.65 14.42
N SER A 154 -9.02 26.81 15.40
CA SER A 154 -9.22 27.13 16.82
C SER A 154 -8.39 28.33 17.27
N PHE A 155 -7.15 28.48 16.79
CA PHE A 155 -6.34 29.67 17.10
C PHE A 155 -6.90 30.93 16.45
N ALA A 156 -7.32 30.84 15.18
CA ALA A 156 -8.02 31.93 14.51
C ALA A 156 -9.30 32.36 15.26
N GLN A 157 -10.08 31.41 15.78
CA GLN A 157 -11.27 31.68 16.61
C GLN A 157 -10.91 32.42 17.91
N GLN A 158 -9.84 32.02 18.59
CA GLN A 158 -9.39 32.69 19.81
C GLN A 158 -8.98 34.15 19.52
N ARG A 159 -8.26 34.39 18.42
CA ARG A 159 -7.88 35.74 18.01
C ARG A 159 -9.08 36.59 17.62
N ALA A 160 -10.03 36.05 16.85
CA ALA A 160 -11.26 36.74 16.51
C ALA A 160 -12.05 37.14 17.77
N ALA A 161 -12.16 36.22 18.74
CA ALA A 161 -12.80 36.50 20.02
C ALA A 161 -12.07 37.58 20.83
N GLN A 162 -10.73 37.60 20.84
CA GLN A 162 -9.94 38.66 21.47
C GLN A 162 -10.14 40.02 20.78
N ALA A 163 -10.36 40.02 19.47
CA ALA A 163 -10.71 41.21 18.69
C ALA A 163 -12.20 41.61 18.80
N GLY A 164 -13.02 40.84 19.52
CA GLY A 164 -14.44 41.11 19.71
C GLY A 164 -15.31 40.95 18.46
N VAL A 165 -14.85 40.19 17.46
CA VAL A 165 -15.55 39.96 16.20
C VAL A 165 -15.78 38.47 15.94
N PRO A 166 -16.86 38.08 15.23
CA PRO A 166 -17.07 36.69 14.86
C PRO A 166 -16.05 36.25 13.79
N LEU A 167 -15.70 34.95 13.77
CA LEU A 167 -14.66 34.39 12.88
C LEU A 167 -14.92 34.67 11.39
N ASP A 168 -16.17 34.63 10.96
CA ASP A 168 -16.58 34.88 9.58
C ASP A 168 -16.37 36.35 9.13
N ALA A 169 -16.31 37.28 10.08
CA ALA A 169 -15.99 38.69 9.83
C ALA A 169 -14.53 39.06 10.17
N PHE A 170 -13.73 38.11 10.67
CA PHE A 170 -12.35 38.35 11.08
C PHE A 170 -11.39 38.16 9.90
N VAL A 171 -10.62 39.21 9.57
CA VAL A 171 -9.59 39.17 8.53
C VAL A 171 -8.22 39.22 9.19
N SER A 172 -7.50 38.10 9.15
CA SER A 172 -6.11 38.00 9.60
C SER A 172 -5.14 38.39 8.49
N SER A 173 -3.92 38.81 8.87
CA SER A 173 -2.82 38.89 7.91
C SER A 173 -2.33 37.49 7.52
N ASP A 174 -1.69 37.37 6.36
CA ASP A 174 -1.07 36.11 5.90
C ASP A 174 -0.03 35.60 6.90
N GLU A 175 0.77 36.49 7.49
CA GLU A 175 1.74 36.16 8.54
C GLU A 175 1.06 35.54 9.76
N ALA A 176 -0.03 36.14 10.24
CA ALA A 176 -0.80 35.62 11.36
C ALA A 176 -1.45 34.26 11.04
N MET A 177 -1.90 34.04 9.80
CA MET A 177 -2.43 32.74 9.37
C MET A 177 -1.33 31.67 9.31
N GLN A 178 -0.14 32.06 8.86
CA GLN A 178 1.03 31.19 8.82
C GLN A 178 1.48 30.80 10.23
N ASP A 179 1.52 31.74 11.17
CA ASP A 179 1.88 31.48 12.56
C ASP A 179 0.89 30.53 13.24
N ASP A 180 -0.42 30.70 13.00
CA ASP A 180 -1.45 29.77 13.48
C ASP A 180 -1.21 28.36 12.96
N PHE A 181 -0.82 28.24 11.68
CA PHE A 181 -0.55 26.95 11.07
C PHE A 181 0.69 26.27 11.68
N VAL A 182 1.78 27.02 11.89
CA VAL A 182 3.02 26.51 12.50
C VAL A 182 2.74 26.05 13.95
N GLN A 183 2.06 26.87 14.74
CA GLN A 183 1.66 26.51 16.11
C GLN A 183 0.72 25.31 16.13
N ALA A 184 -0.17 25.19 15.14
CA ALA A 184 -1.10 24.08 15.04
C ALA A 184 -0.38 22.77 14.73
N GLU A 185 0.56 22.79 13.79
CA GLU A 185 1.43 21.65 13.48
C GLU A 185 2.23 21.22 14.71
N GLU A 186 2.82 22.17 15.43
CA GLU A 186 3.55 21.89 16.66
C GLU A 186 2.65 21.29 17.75
N ALA A 187 1.42 21.80 17.92
CA ALA A 187 0.48 21.26 18.90
C ALA A 187 0.02 19.82 18.55
N VAL A 188 -0.16 19.52 17.27
CA VAL A 188 -0.46 18.14 16.81
C VAL A 188 0.74 17.23 17.06
N ALA A 189 1.96 17.69 16.79
CA ALA A 189 3.19 16.94 17.08
C ALA A 189 3.32 16.60 18.58
N HIS A 190 3.02 17.57 19.46
CA HIS A 190 2.99 17.34 20.91
C HIS A 190 1.92 16.33 21.31
N SER A 191 0.75 16.35 20.65
CA SER A 191 -0.32 15.40 20.96
C SER A 191 0.09 13.95 20.68
N PHE A 192 0.96 13.69 19.69
CA PHE A 192 1.57 12.36 19.48
C PHE A 192 2.52 11.99 20.62
N LYS A 193 3.36 12.93 21.06
CA LYS A 193 4.28 12.73 22.19
C LYS A 193 3.54 12.41 23.49
N ASP A 194 2.39 13.05 23.68
CA ASP A 194 1.52 12.86 24.84
C ASP A 194 0.59 11.63 24.69
N LYS A 195 0.69 10.90 23.58
CA LYS A 195 -0.11 9.69 23.26
C LYS A 195 -1.63 9.94 23.19
N THR A 196 -2.03 11.12 22.73
CA THR A 196 -3.44 11.55 22.71
C THR A 196 -4.04 11.60 21.31
N ILE A 197 -3.25 11.40 20.25
CA ILE A 197 -3.77 11.39 18.88
C ILE A 197 -4.59 10.14 18.64
N HIS A 198 -5.81 10.36 18.15
CA HIS A 198 -6.68 9.33 17.61
C HIS A 198 -7.05 9.67 16.18
N ILE A 199 -6.75 8.76 15.25
CA ILE A 199 -7.16 8.83 13.86
C ILE A 199 -8.01 7.59 13.62
N GLY A 200 -9.23 7.75 13.10
CA GLY A 200 -10.13 6.63 12.85
C GLY A 200 -9.63 5.69 11.75
N ALA A 201 -10.03 4.42 11.80
CA ALA A 201 -9.66 3.41 10.82
C ALA A 201 -10.07 3.79 9.38
N GLU A 202 -11.20 4.47 9.22
CA GLU A 202 -11.71 4.96 7.94
C GLU A 202 -10.73 5.91 7.24
N ALA A 203 -10.01 6.73 8.01
CA ALA A 203 -9.03 7.65 7.45
C ALA A 203 -7.81 6.90 6.89
N LEU A 204 -7.44 5.74 7.47
CA LEU A 204 -6.28 4.95 7.08
C LEU A 204 -6.64 3.66 6.31
N THR A 205 -7.88 3.56 5.82
CA THR A 205 -8.40 2.40 5.09
C THR A 205 -7.85 2.32 3.67
N ILE A 206 -7.26 1.18 3.30
CA ILE A 206 -6.81 0.85 1.95
C ILE A 206 -7.56 -0.38 1.45
N ASN A 207 -8.42 -0.17 0.45
CA ASN A 207 -9.30 -1.21 -0.09
C ASN A 207 -8.68 -2.04 -1.22
N ASP A 208 -7.63 -1.53 -1.87
CA ASP A 208 -7.16 -2.06 -3.16
C ASP A 208 -5.80 -2.77 -3.06
N ILE A 209 -5.44 -3.32 -1.89
CA ILE A 209 -4.19 -4.08 -1.72
C ILE A 209 -4.15 -5.29 -2.66
N LEU A 210 -5.26 -6.02 -2.73
CA LEU A 210 -5.51 -7.08 -3.70
C LEU A 210 -6.59 -6.59 -4.64
N GLY A 211 -6.32 -6.64 -5.95
CA GLY A 211 -7.28 -6.19 -6.94
C GLY A 211 -7.17 -6.93 -8.26
N PHE A 212 -8.29 -7.00 -8.97
CA PHE A 212 -8.37 -7.61 -10.29
C PHE A 212 -9.03 -6.65 -11.27
N LYS A 213 -8.49 -6.58 -12.49
CA LYS A 213 -9.09 -5.87 -13.61
C LYS A 213 -9.68 -6.90 -14.56
N ILE A 214 -11.00 -6.97 -14.65
CA ILE A 214 -11.74 -7.90 -15.50
C ILE A 214 -11.98 -7.26 -16.86
N ILE A 215 -11.65 -7.99 -17.92
CA ILE A 215 -11.63 -7.46 -19.29
C ILE A 215 -12.71 -8.16 -20.10
N ALA A 216 -13.73 -7.43 -20.55
CA ALA A 216 -14.84 -7.97 -21.31
C ALA A 216 -15.53 -6.92 -22.19
N PRO A 217 -16.35 -7.32 -23.18
CA PRO A 217 -17.29 -6.42 -23.82
C PRO A 217 -18.26 -5.79 -22.80
N GLN A 218 -18.71 -4.57 -23.06
CA GLN A 218 -19.56 -3.80 -22.13
C GLN A 218 -20.79 -4.58 -21.66
N GLU A 219 -21.52 -5.23 -22.58
CA GLU A 219 -22.71 -6.03 -22.27
C GLU A 219 -22.45 -7.13 -21.23
N THR A 220 -21.21 -7.67 -21.21
CA THR A 220 -20.79 -8.68 -20.24
C THR A 220 -20.46 -8.05 -18.89
N LEU A 221 -19.82 -6.88 -18.88
CA LEU A 221 -19.47 -6.16 -17.66
C LEU A 221 -20.72 -5.65 -16.93
N ASP A 222 -21.73 -5.17 -17.66
CA ASP A 222 -22.97 -4.63 -17.09
C ASP A 222 -23.74 -5.67 -16.26
N ARG A 223 -23.61 -6.96 -16.63
CA ARG A 223 -24.28 -8.08 -15.94
C ARG A 223 -23.51 -8.61 -14.75
N LEU A 224 -22.22 -8.29 -14.65
CA LEU A 224 -21.32 -8.91 -13.69
C LEU A 224 -21.64 -8.56 -12.23
N PRO A 225 -21.98 -7.31 -11.85
CA PRO A 225 -22.38 -7.00 -10.47
C PRO A 225 -23.55 -7.86 -9.97
N SER A 226 -24.57 -8.07 -10.81
CA SER A 226 -25.72 -8.91 -10.46
C SER A 226 -25.35 -10.39 -10.31
N ILE A 227 -24.44 -10.89 -11.16
CA ILE A 227 -23.95 -12.27 -11.06
C ILE A 227 -23.12 -12.47 -9.79
N LEU A 228 -22.23 -11.52 -9.48
CA LEU A 228 -21.43 -11.55 -8.25
C LEU A 228 -22.32 -11.49 -7.00
N GLY A 229 -23.38 -10.69 -7.01
CA GLY A 229 -24.35 -10.62 -5.91
C GLY A 229 -25.16 -11.90 -5.68
N GLY A 230 -25.15 -12.84 -6.63
CA GLY A 230 -25.77 -14.16 -6.50
C GLY A 230 -24.81 -15.28 -6.07
N GLU A 231 -23.50 -15.04 -6.00
CA GLU A 231 -22.51 -16.06 -5.63
C GLU A 231 -22.45 -16.20 -4.09
N PRO A 232 -22.53 -17.43 -3.54
CA PRO A 232 -22.40 -17.66 -2.11
C PRO A 232 -21.10 -17.11 -1.50
N GLY A 233 -21.21 -16.40 -0.38
CA GLY A 233 -20.09 -15.81 0.34
C GLY A 233 -19.38 -14.68 -0.41
N VAL A 234 -20.08 -14.04 -1.34
CA VAL A 234 -19.62 -12.85 -2.08
C VAL A 234 -20.64 -11.73 -1.87
N ASN A 235 -20.18 -10.55 -1.48
CA ASN A 235 -21.02 -9.38 -1.31
C ASN A 235 -20.41 -8.16 -2.01
N VAL A 236 -21.18 -7.52 -2.89
CA VAL A 236 -20.77 -6.26 -3.54
C VAL A 236 -21.05 -5.12 -2.58
N ALA A 237 -19.99 -4.61 -1.94
CA ALA A 237 -20.09 -3.59 -0.90
C ALA A 237 -20.24 -2.17 -1.46
N GLU A 238 -19.57 -1.89 -2.58
CA GLU A 238 -19.58 -0.57 -3.23
C GLU A 238 -19.43 -0.71 -4.73
N ILE A 239 -20.10 0.17 -5.47
CA ILE A 239 -19.96 0.33 -6.93
C ILE A 239 -19.65 1.79 -7.18
N GLN A 240 -18.51 2.06 -7.82
CA GLN A 240 -18.08 3.39 -8.19
C GLN A 240 -17.85 3.47 -9.71
N GLU A 241 -18.62 4.33 -10.36
CA GLU A 241 -18.47 4.59 -11.79
C GLU A 241 -17.51 5.77 -12.03
N HIS A 242 -16.56 5.58 -12.93
CA HIS A 242 -15.66 6.62 -13.39
C HIS A 242 -15.94 6.96 -14.85
N SER A 243 -16.05 8.25 -15.14
CA SER A 243 -16.19 8.76 -16.50
C SER A 243 -15.26 9.94 -16.76
N GLY A 244 -14.84 10.11 -18.02
CA GLY A 244 -13.98 11.20 -18.48
C GLY A 244 -12.68 10.67 -19.08
N ASN A 245 -11.53 11.16 -18.58
CA ASN A 245 -10.22 10.70 -19.06
C ASN A 245 -9.96 9.22 -18.73
N TYR A 246 -10.54 8.72 -17.63
CA TYR A 246 -10.47 7.33 -17.21
C TYR A 246 -11.89 6.80 -17.04
N ASN A 247 -12.23 5.77 -17.80
CA ASN A 247 -13.53 5.13 -17.75
C ASN A 247 -13.38 3.70 -17.19
N ALA A 248 -14.08 3.41 -16.10
CA ALA A 248 -14.14 2.09 -15.49
C ALA A 248 -15.27 2.03 -14.47
N VAL A 249 -15.73 0.82 -14.17
CA VAL A 249 -16.56 0.56 -12.99
C VAL A 249 -15.71 -0.15 -11.97
N ASN A 250 -15.50 0.46 -10.82
CA ASN A 250 -14.78 -0.13 -9.70
C ASN A 250 -15.79 -0.72 -8.71
N LEU A 251 -15.56 -1.95 -8.29
CA LEU A 251 -16.34 -2.65 -7.28
C LEU A 251 -15.46 -2.92 -6.08
N LEU A 252 -16.01 -2.73 -4.88
CA LEU A 252 -15.45 -3.31 -3.67
C LEU A 252 -16.21 -4.58 -3.34
N LEU A 253 -15.50 -5.70 -3.28
CA LEU A 253 -16.06 -7.02 -3.10
C LEU A 253 -15.63 -7.60 -1.76
N ASP A 254 -16.60 -7.86 -0.89
CA ASP A 254 -16.39 -8.64 0.32
C ASP A 254 -16.46 -10.13 -0.02
N LEU A 255 -15.41 -10.86 0.35
CA LEU A 255 -15.29 -12.30 0.18
C LEU A 255 -15.24 -12.94 1.57
N GLU A 256 -16.23 -13.77 1.87
CA GLU A 256 -16.16 -14.65 3.04
C GLU A 256 -14.98 -15.60 2.89
N LEU A 257 -14.31 -15.97 3.97
CA LEU A 257 -13.29 -16.99 3.94
C LEU A 257 -13.92 -18.37 4.18
N PRO A 258 -13.28 -19.47 3.75
CA PRO A 258 -13.69 -20.80 4.15
C PRO A 258 -13.75 -20.93 5.68
N PRO A 259 -14.51 -21.90 6.23
CA PRO A 259 -14.51 -22.18 7.66
C PRO A 259 -13.09 -22.32 8.22
N ALA A 260 -12.87 -21.86 9.46
CA ALA A 260 -11.55 -21.75 10.08
C ALA A 260 -10.73 -23.05 9.96
N ASP A 261 -11.33 -24.21 10.24
CA ASP A 261 -10.65 -25.51 10.12
C ASP A 261 -10.17 -25.82 8.71
N THR A 262 -10.98 -25.46 7.70
CA THR A 262 -10.64 -25.65 6.29
C THR A 262 -9.52 -24.70 5.89
N LEU A 263 -9.61 -23.42 6.27
CA LEU A 263 -8.56 -22.44 5.97
C LEU A 263 -7.24 -22.83 6.65
N ALA A 264 -7.28 -23.20 7.93
CA ALA A 264 -6.11 -23.65 8.68
C ALA A 264 -5.49 -24.93 8.07
N ALA A 265 -6.29 -25.90 7.62
CA ALA A 265 -5.78 -27.09 6.93
C ALA A 265 -5.02 -26.72 5.65
N ARG A 266 -5.60 -25.84 4.83
CA ARG A 266 -4.95 -25.39 3.59
C ARG A 266 -3.67 -24.61 3.83
N LEU A 267 -3.61 -23.83 4.91
CA LEU A 267 -2.41 -23.09 5.30
C LEU A 267 -1.31 -24.03 5.81
N ARG A 268 -1.65 -25.11 6.53
CA ARG A 268 -0.68 -26.12 6.98
C ARG A 268 0.02 -26.84 5.83
N ASP A 269 -0.63 -26.98 4.69
CA ASP A 269 -0.06 -27.63 3.50
C ASP A 269 0.93 -26.74 2.72
N MET A 270 1.12 -25.47 3.12
CA MET A 270 2.02 -24.53 2.46
C MET A 270 3.46 -24.60 2.97
N ASP A 271 4.41 -24.13 2.16
CA ASP A 271 5.80 -23.94 2.59
C ASP A 271 5.96 -22.65 3.40
N TRP A 272 6.38 -22.79 4.66
CA TRP A 272 6.62 -21.69 5.61
C TRP A 272 8.10 -21.33 5.76
N SER A 273 9.00 -21.88 4.94
CA SER A 273 10.43 -21.52 4.96
C SER A 273 10.69 -20.01 4.79
N MET A 274 9.79 -19.31 4.09
CA MET A 274 9.81 -17.85 3.92
C MET A 274 9.63 -17.09 5.25
N ALA A 275 8.98 -17.67 6.26
CA ALA A 275 8.88 -17.07 7.59
C ALA A 275 10.27 -16.92 8.24
N GLY A 276 11.12 -17.94 8.09
CA GLY A 276 12.52 -17.93 8.53
C GLY A 276 13.35 -16.84 7.87
N GLN A 277 13.12 -16.60 6.58
CA GLN A 277 13.78 -15.51 5.85
C GLN A 277 13.37 -14.11 6.34
N ARG A 278 12.28 -14.04 7.12
CA ARG A 278 11.79 -12.81 7.75
C ARG A 278 12.03 -12.75 9.26
N GLY A 279 12.88 -13.63 9.79
CA GLY A 279 13.25 -13.64 11.21
C GLY A 279 12.22 -14.25 12.16
N LEU A 280 11.21 -14.96 11.65
CA LEU A 280 10.29 -15.77 12.46
C LEU A 280 10.74 -17.24 12.50
N ASP A 281 10.36 -17.98 13.53
CA ASP A 281 10.52 -19.43 13.55
C ASP A 281 9.41 -20.11 12.72
N PRO A 282 9.73 -20.82 11.62
CA PRO A 282 8.74 -21.52 10.80
C PRO A 282 7.90 -22.54 11.56
N ASP A 283 8.46 -23.20 12.58
CA ASP A 283 7.75 -24.23 13.35
C ASP A 283 6.72 -23.58 14.28
N ASP A 284 7.08 -22.47 14.92
CA ASP A 284 6.14 -21.68 15.72
C ASP A 284 5.02 -21.08 14.85
N VAL A 285 5.35 -20.60 13.65
CA VAL A 285 4.34 -20.13 12.70
C VAL A 285 3.40 -21.26 12.33
N GLN A 286 3.90 -22.45 12.00
CA GLN A 286 3.03 -23.58 11.67
C GLN A 286 2.13 -24.02 12.84
N LEU A 287 2.67 -24.07 14.05
CA LEU A 287 1.95 -24.46 15.26
C LEU A 287 0.77 -23.51 15.55
N ASN A 288 0.93 -22.22 15.24
CA ASN A 288 -0.03 -21.18 15.57
C ASN A 288 -1.05 -20.86 14.46
N ILE A 289 -1.02 -21.56 13.30
CA ILE A 289 -1.96 -21.35 12.19
C ILE A 289 -3.42 -21.38 12.66
N GLY A 290 -3.77 -22.33 13.54
CA GLY A 290 -5.14 -22.50 14.03
C GLY A 290 -5.66 -21.29 14.79
N ASN A 291 -4.86 -20.79 15.75
CA ASN A 291 -5.21 -19.62 16.55
C ASN A 291 -5.31 -18.38 15.67
N TYR A 292 -4.34 -18.17 14.78
CA TYR A 292 -4.34 -17.04 13.85
C TYR A 292 -5.63 -17.00 13.02
N VAL A 293 -6.01 -18.11 12.40
CA VAL A 293 -7.23 -18.18 11.58
C VAL A 293 -8.50 -17.93 12.41
N MET A 294 -8.54 -18.42 13.65
CA MET A 294 -9.70 -18.28 14.55
C MET A 294 -9.92 -16.83 15.02
N GLU A 295 -8.83 -16.07 15.22
CA GLU A 295 -8.87 -14.68 15.69
C GLU A 295 -9.09 -13.68 14.55
N GLY A 296 -8.70 -14.05 13.33
CA GLY A 296 -8.86 -13.21 12.15
C GLY A 296 -10.32 -13.01 11.71
N ALA A 297 -10.58 -11.91 11.00
CA ALA A 297 -11.88 -11.68 10.40
C ALA A 297 -12.27 -12.78 9.40
N GLY A 298 -13.53 -13.23 9.46
CA GLY A 298 -14.09 -14.25 8.56
C GLY A 298 -14.32 -13.78 7.11
N SER A 299 -13.96 -12.55 6.78
CA SER A 299 -14.08 -11.99 5.43
C SER A 299 -13.02 -10.92 5.17
N VAL A 300 -12.74 -10.72 3.89
CA VAL A 300 -11.79 -9.75 3.36
C VAL A 300 -12.42 -8.95 2.23
N ARG A 301 -11.94 -7.74 1.99
CA ARG A 301 -12.39 -6.90 0.89
C ARG A 301 -11.31 -6.71 -0.16
N ILE A 302 -11.67 -6.92 -1.41
CA ILE A 302 -10.81 -6.74 -2.58
C ILE A 302 -11.41 -5.73 -3.57
N GLU A 303 -10.59 -5.21 -4.47
CA GLU A 303 -11.04 -4.34 -5.57
C GLU A 303 -11.23 -5.14 -6.87
N LEU A 304 -12.36 -4.96 -7.54
CA LEU A 304 -12.54 -5.39 -8.93
C LEU A 304 -12.74 -4.18 -9.83
N ILE A 305 -11.99 -4.09 -10.92
CA ILE A 305 -12.11 -3.04 -11.93
C ILE A 305 -12.67 -3.68 -13.19
N LEU A 306 -13.84 -3.23 -13.63
CA LEU A 306 -14.46 -3.67 -14.87
C LEU A 306 -14.03 -2.75 -16.00
N THR A 307 -13.45 -3.32 -17.05
CA THR A 307 -12.93 -2.54 -18.18
C THR A 307 -13.15 -3.25 -19.51
N THR A 308 -13.39 -2.48 -20.57
CA THR A 308 -13.37 -3.03 -21.93
C THR A 308 -11.93 -3.18 -22.44
N PRO A 309 -11.69 -3.98 -23.48
CA PRO A 309 -10.38 -4.05 -24.12
C PRO A 309 -9.82 -2.68 -24.54
N GLU A 310 -10.66 -1.81 -25.06
CA GLU A 310 -10.27 -0.47 -25.52
C GLU A 310 -9.89 0.44 -24.34
N GLU A 311 -10.66 0.42 -23.24
CA GLU A 311 -10.34 1.22 -22.06
C GLU A 311 -9.13 0.65 -21.29
N LEU A 312 -8.89 -0.66 -21.34
CA LEU A 312 -7.63 -1.23 -20.89
C LEU A 312 -6.44 -0.64 -21.66
N MET A 313 -6.55 -0.55 -22.99
CA MET A 313 -5.51 0.04 -23.83
C MET A 313 -5.27 1.51 -23.49
N GLU A 314 -6.33 2.30 -23.30
CA GLU A 314 -6.20 3.69 -22.88
C GLU A 314 -5.59 3.84 -21.47
N ALA A 315 -5.87 2.91 -20.56
CA ALA A 315 -5.37 2.92 -19.18
C ALA A 315 -3.89 2.49 -19.04
N GLU A 316 -3.35 1.74 -20.00
CA GLU A 316 -1.98 1.22 -19.96
C GLU A 316 -1.05 1.90 -20.98
N PHE A 317 -1.60 2.42 -22.09
CA PHE A 317 -0.84 2.99 -23.22
C PHE A 317 -1.32 4.37 -23.67
N GLY A 318 -2.52 4.78 -23.32
CA GLY A 318 -3.15 5.98 -23.89
C GLY A 318 -3.34 7.13 -22.92
N ARG A 319 -4.51 7.76 -22.98
CA ARG A 319 -4.83 9.03 -22.28
C ARG A 319 -4.81 8.92 -20.76
N SER A 320 -4.89 7.71 -20.20
CA SER A 320 -5.05 7.48 -18.76
C SER A 320 -4.04 6.49 -18.16
N ILE A 321 -2.82 6.45 -18.73
CA ILE A 321 -1.69 5.67 -18.20
C ILE A 321 -1.64 5.77 -16.67
N HIS A 322 -1.77 4.62 -16.01
CA HIS A 322 -1.86 4.52 -14.55
C HIS A 322 -0.69 5.22 -13.85
N GLU A 323 0.54 5.03 -14.34
CA GLU A 323 1.74 5.62 -13.73
C GLU A 323 1.75 7.16 -13.81
N LEU A 324 1.29 7.75 -14.92
CA LEU A 324 1.19 9.21 -15.05
C LEU A 324 0.16 9.79 -14.08
N ARG A 325 -0.93 9.07 -13.82
CA ARG A 325 -1.91 9.47 -12.80
C ARG A 325 -1.30 9.46 -11.40
N ILE A 326 -0.49 8.46 -11.08
CA ILE A 326 0.24 8.41 -9.81
C ILE A 326 1.18 9.60 -9.66
N LEU A 327 1.96 9.94 -10.69
CA LEU A 327 2.86 11.10 -10.66
C LEU A 327 2.09 12.42 -10.44
N ARG A 328 0.95 12.61 -11.11
CA ARG A 328 0.10 13.78 -10.91
C ARG A 328 -0.48 13.87 -9.49
N LEU A 329 -0.83 12.73 -8.88
CA LEU A 329 -1.30 12.70 -7.50
C LEU A 329 -0.21 13.14 -6.52
N ARG A 330 1.03 12.67 -6.71
CA ARG A 330 2.19 13.10 -5.89
C ARG A 330 2.40 14.61 -5.95
N GLN A 331 2.30 15.19 -7.14
CA GLN A 331 2.51 16.64 -7.35
C GLN A 331 1.42 17.53 -6.74
N ARG A 332 0.25 16.97 -6.40
CA ARG A 332 -0.92 17.72 -5.92
C ARG A 332 -1.12 17.65 -4.40
N GLN A 333 -0.20 17.05 -3.66
CA GLN A 333 -0.34 16.94 -2.22
C GLN A 333 -0.30 18.32 -1.57
N ALA A 334 -1.37 18.71 -0.89
CA ALA A 334 -1.55 20.07 -0.37
C ALA A 334 -0.67 20.38 0.86
N TYR A 335 -0.27 19.34 1.59
CA TYR A 335 0.55 19.44 2.80
C TYR A 335 1.78 18.55 2.65
N CYS A 336 2.96 19.15 2.88
CA CYS A 336 4.27 18.50 2.78
C CYS A 336 5.17 18.82 3.98
N GLY A 337 4.57 19.07 5.15
CA GLY A 337 5.30 19.42 6.36
C GLY A 337 5.94 18.21 7.07
N PRO A 338 6.65 18.46 8.17
CA PRO A 338 7.44 17.46 8.90
C PRO A 338 6.62 16.29 9.43
N LEU A 339 5.39 16.53 9.92
CA LEU A 339 4.53 15.44 10.39
C LEU A 339 4.16 14.50 9.23
N GLY A 340 3.87 15.07 8.06
CA GLY A 340 3.59 14.29 6.85
C GLY A 340 4.78 13.45 6.40
N GLN A 341 5.99 14.01 6.50
CA GLN A 341 7.23 13.30 6.20
C GLN A 341 7.50 12.15 7.19
N ASN A 342 7.39 12.42 8.50
CA ASN A 342 7.60 11.43 9.56
C ASN A 342 6.58 10.29 9.49
N ALA A 343 5.32 10.61 9.20
CA ALA A 343 4.28 9.61 8.88
C ALA A 343 4.72 8.70 7.73
N GLY A 344 5.24 9.30 6.66
CA GLY A 344 5.79 8.59 5.51
C GLY A 344 6.86 7.58 5.90
N TYR A 345 7.87 8.06 6.61
CA TYR A 345 9.02 7.29 7.05
C TYR A 345 8.67 6.17 8.03
N LEU A 346 7.77 6.43 8.99
CA LEU A 346 7.32 5.44 9.95
C LEU A 346 6.66 4.25 9.25
N ILE A 347 5.71 4.53 8.36
CA ILE A 347 5.00 3.48 7.62
C ILE A 347 5.96 2.71 6.70
N GLU A 348 6.88 3.40 6.04
CA GLU A 348 7.89 2.76 5.20
C GLU A 348 8.82 1.86 6.02
N TYR A 349 9.24 2.30 7.21
CA TYR A 349 10.05 1.51 8.12
C TYR A 349 9.28 0.27 8.61
N MET A 350 8.03 0.42 9.05
CA MET A 350 7.16 -0.70 9.46
C MET A 350 7.08 -1.77 8.35
N LEU A 351 6.76 -1.38 7.13
CA LEU A 351 6.65 -2.34 6.02
C LEU A 351 8.00 -2.94 5.62
N THR A 352 9.09 -2.20 5.81
CA THR A 352 10.45 -2.73 5.59
C THR A 352 10.82 -3.77 6.64
N LEU A 353 10.50 -3.51 7.92
CA LEU A 353 10.67 -4.46 9.02
C LEU A 353 9.90 -5.76 8.77
N ALA A 354 8.64 -5.66 8.34
CA ALA A 354 7.79 -6.81 8.02
C ALA A 354 8.32 -7.72 6.90
N ALA A 355 9.29 -7.26 6.12
CA ALA A 355 9.96 -7.99 5.06
C ALA A 355 11.48 -8.15 5.28
N SER A 356 11.96 -7.80 6.48
CA SER A 356 13.37 -7.89 6.85
C SER A 356 13.67 -9.22 7.54
N PRO A 357 14.93 -9.69 7.55
CA PRO A 357 15.32 -10.93 8.23
C PRO A 357 15.36 -10.82 9.76
N THR A 358 15.00 -9.66 10.34
CA THR A 358 14.90 -9.45 11.78
C THR A 358 13.51 -8.99 12.16
N VAL A 359 13.06 -9.39 13.35
CA VAL A 359 11.82 -8.90 13.97
C VAL A 359 12.08 -8.10 15.24
N ARG A 360 13.35 -8.00 15.66
CA ARG A 360 13.76 -7.36 16.91
C ARG A 360 14.34 -5.99 16.59
N ILE A 361 13.72 -4.96 17.17
CA ILE A 361 14.21 -3.59 17.17
C ILE A 361 14.24 -3.07 18.61
N PRO A 362 15.17 -2.19 18.97
CA PRO A 362 15.30 -1.71 20.35
C PRO A 362 14.21 -0.69 20.73
N GLU A 363 13.72 0.09 19.75
CA GLU A 363 12.69 1.10 19.92
C GLU A 363 12.07 1.48 18.55
N ILE A 364 11.00 2.27 18.56
CA ILE A 364 10.47 2.93 17.35
C ILE A 364 11.49 3.98 16.88
N PRO A 365 12.09 3.85 15.68
CA PRO A 365 13.18 4.74 15.26
C PRO A 365 12.69 6.06 14.66
N VAL A 366 11.43 6.14 14.21
CA VAL A 366 10.83 7.34 13.64
C VAL A 366 9.71 7.82 14.55
N LYS A 367 9.95 8.93 15.26
CA LYS A 367 8.95 9.59 16.12
C LYS A 367 8.20 10.64 15.31
N MET A 368 6.89 10.75 15.50
CA MET A 368 6.08 11.74 14.78
C MET A 368 6.52 13.19 15.04
N TYR A 369 7.06 13.48 16.22
CA TYR A 369 7.57 14.79 16.62
C TYR A 369 9.10 14.98 16.39
N GLY A 370 9.75 14.06 15.66
CA GLY A 370 11.17 14.13 15.33
C GLY A 370 11.48 14.93 14.06
N ARG A 371 12.76 14.98 13.69
CA ARG A 371 13.25 15.52 12.42
C ARG A 371 14.22 14.51 11.82
N TYR A 372 13.99 14.14 10.57
CA TYR A 372 14.76 13.10 9.89
C TYR A 372 15.05 13.51 8.47
N LEU A 373 16.29 13.31 8.05
CA LEU A 373 16.67 13.34 6.65
C LEU A 373 16.37 12.00 5.97
N PRO A 374 16.10 11.97 4.65
CA PRO A 374 15.90 10.72 3.90
C PRO A 374 17.03 9.70 4.11
N GLU A 375 18.28 10.17 4.19
CA GLU A 375 19.47 9.36 4.37
C GLU A 375 19.48 8.60 5.70
N GLU A 376 18.97 9.20 6.77
CA GLU A 376 18.81 8.53 8.07
C GLU A 376 17.83 7.37 7.97
N ILE A 377 16.74 7.55 7.22
CA ILE A 377 15.72 6.52 7.01
C ILE A 377 16.25 5.38 6.14
N GLU A 378 17.03 5.69 5.11
CA GLU A 378 17.71 4.65 4.32
C GLU A 378 18.71 3.85 5.17
N ALA A 379 19.47 4.51 6.05
CA ALA A 379 20.37 3.83 6.97
C ALA A 379 19.61 2.91 7.94
N LEU A 380 18.51 3.40 8.53
CA LEU A 380 17.64 2.61 9.41
C LEU A 380 17.06 1.38 8.70
N LYS A 381 16.59 1.51 7.46
CA LYS A 381 16.10 0.39 6.65
C LYS A 381 17.20 -0.59 6.27
N SER A 382 18.41 -0.10 6.01
CA SER A 382 19.57 -0.94 5.66
C SER A 382 20.06 -1.75 6.85
N ALA A 383 20.03 -1.16 8.05
CA ALA A 383 20.37 -1.85 9.30
C ALA A 383 19.47 -3.07 9.57
N LEU A 384 18.19 -3.02 9.19
CA LEU A 384 17.27 -4.17 9.26
C LEU A 384 17.74 -5.38 8.41
N ARG A 385 18.61 -5.15 7.42
CA ARG A 385 19.17 -6.20 6.56
C ARG A 385 20.61 -6.58 6.94
N GLY A 386 21.11 -6.10 8.07
CA GLY A 386 22.49 -6.34 8.52
C GLY A 386 23.54 -5.45 7.84
N ASN A 387 23.12 -4.49 7.00
CA ASN A 387 24.02 -3.55 6.34
C ASN A 387 23.88 -2.18 7.02
N ALA A 388 24.55 -2.02 8.17
CA ALA A 388 24.37 -0.81 8.99
C ALA A 388 24.90 0.47 8.31
N PHE A 389 25.92 0.36 7.45
CA PHE A 389 26.52 1.50 6.75
C PHE A 389 27.10 1.11 5.39
N ASP A 390 26.85 1.93 4.37
CA ASP A 390 27.73 2.02 3.21
C ASP A 390 28.97 2.77 3.69
N GLU A 391 30.15 2.15 3.68
CA GLU A 391 31.42 2.82 4.06
C GLU A 391 31.72 4.03 3.15
N GLY A 392 30.91 4.23 2.11
CA GLY A 392 30.97 5.33 1.18
C GLY A 392 32.20 5.25 0.30
N LEU A 393 32.39 6.29 -0.51
CA LEU A 393 33.58 6.38 -1.35
C LEU A 393 34.88 6.38 -0.54
N LEU A 394 34.84 6.83 0.72
CA LEU A 394 36.02 6.83 1.59
C LEU A 394 36.38 5.43 2.11
N GLY A 395 35.43 4.51 2.34
CA GLY A 395 35.75 3.11 2.63
C GLY A 395 36.42 2.37 1.47
N THR A 396 36.16 2.82 0.24
CA THR A 396 36.86 2.31 -0.97
C THR A 396 38.36 2.63 -0.93
N PHE A 397 38.74 3.72 -0.28
CA PHE A 397 40.13 4.03 0.01
C PHE A 397 40.44 3.51 1.40
N CYS A 398 41.06 2.33 1.53
CA CYS A 398 41.56 1.81 2.80
C CYS A 398 42.52 2.81 3.47
N MET A 399 41.97 3.82 4.16
CA MET A 399 42.69 4.74 5.00
C MET A 399 43.12 3.90 6.19
N ARG A 400 44.38 3.43 6.16
CA ARG A 400 45.02 2.85 7.35
C ARG A 400 44.78 3.83 8.48
N GLN A 401 43.92 3.47 9.43
CA GLN A 401 43.81 4.21 10.67
C GLN A 401 45.22 4.27 11.25
N GLY A 402 45.79 5.49 11.25
CA GLY A 402 47.13 5.72 11.74
C GLY A 402 47.19 5.30 13.20
N THR A 403 47.95 4.25 13.49
CA THR A 403 48.41 3.96 14.83
C THR A 403 49.21 5.17 15.30
N CYS A 404 48.64 5.96 16.20
CA CYS A 404 49.41 6.91 16.99
C CYS A 404 50.33 6.07 17.88
N GLU A 405 51.53 5.77 17.37
CA GLU A 405 52.65 5.35 18.21
C GLU A 405 52.97 6.53 19.12
N THR A 406 52.53 6.44 20.38
CA THR A 406 53.12 7.21 21.46
C THR A 406 54.51 6.63 21.70
N THR A 407 55.51 7.16 21.01
CA THR A 407 56.91 7.01 21.42
C THR A 407 57.05 7.74 22.76
N GLY A 408 57.16 6.96 23.83
CA GLY A 408 57.70 7.44 25.09
C GLY A 408 59.20 7.65 24.93
N ASP A 409 59.66 8.85 25.23
CA ASP A 409 61.05 9.13 25.56
C ASP A 409 61.11 9.35 27.08
N ASP A 410 61.81 8.44 27.76
CA ASP A 410 62.51 8.67 29.03
C ASP A 410 63.92 9.24 28.73
#